data_AF-A0A7V0YUW1-F1
#
_entry.id   AF-A0A7V0YUW1-F1
#
_cell.length_a   1.000
_cell.length_b   1.000
_cell.length_c   1.000
_cell.angle_alpha   90.00
_cell.angle_beta   90.00
_cell.angle_gamma   90.00
#
_symmetry.space_group_name_H-M   'P 1'
#
loop_
_entity.id
_entity.type
_entity.pdbx_description
1 polymer ?
#
loop_
_entity_poly.entity_id
_entity_poly.type
_entity_poly.pdbx_seq_one_letter_code
_entity_poly.pdbx_strand_id
1 'polypeptide(L)'
;MDIYDELGVRKVINGIATVTVLGGSIMPPEVVMAMIFASRNFVSIDDLQKKAGEKIAEWTQNESAFICCGAAAGLALSTAACITRTD
;
A
#
# COMPACT_ATOMS: atom_id res chain seq x y z
N MET A 1 26.44 -8.91 -2.57
CA MET A 1 25.69 -8.94 -3.83
C MET A 1 24.23 -9.01 -3.44
N ASP A 2 23.42 -8.04 -3.85
CA ASP A 2 21.97 -8.06 -3.64
C ASP A 2 21.23 -8.47 -4.91
N ILE A 3 19.90 -8.51 -4.86
CA ILE A 3 19.05 -8.94 -5.98
C ILE A 3 19.26 -8.11 -7.24
N TYR A 4 19.59 -6.82 -7.13
CA TYR A 4 19.84 -5.98 -8.30
C TYR A 4 21.20 -6.27 -8.92
N ASP A 5 22.20 -6.57 -8.09
CA ASP A 5 23.51 -7.00 -8.58
C ASP A 5 23.40 -8.34 -9.34
N GLU A 6 22.60 -9.29 -8.83
CA GLU A 6 22.32 -10.58 -9.50
C GLU A 6 21.57 -10.41 -10.83
N LEU A 7 20.63 -9.47 -10.89
CA LEU A 7 19.88 -9.13 -12.10
C LEU A 7 20.67 -8.23 -13.08
N GLY A 8 21.87 -7.77 -12.72
CA GLY A 8 22.66 -6.84 -13.54
C GLY A 8 22.05 -5.43 -13.65
N VAL A 9 21.18 -5.04 -12.72
CA VAL A 9 20.50 -3.75 -12.70
C VAL A 9 21.33 -2.72 -11.95
N ARG A 10 21.65 -1.60 -12.61
CA ARG A 10 22.42 -0.52 -11.99
C ARG A 10 21.58 0.25 -10.96
N LYS A 11 22.04 0.24 -9.70
CA LYS A 11 21.51 1.10 -8.63
C LYS A 11 21.84 2.58 -8.86
N VAL A 12 20.93 3.48 -8.48
CA VAL A 12 21.07 4.93 -8.62
C VAL A 12 20.85 5.65 -7.30
N ILE A 13 21.46 6.82 -7.14
CA ILE A 13 21.16 7.74 -6.04
C ILE A 13 20.07 8.69 -6.50
N ASN A 14 18.91 8.63 -5.84
CA ASN A 14 17.79 9.51 -6.13
C ASN A 14 17.85 10.77 -5.25
N GLY A 15 18.05 11.93 -5.88
CA GLY A 15 18.07 13.25 -5.21
C GLY A 15 16.90 14.17 -5.59
N ILE A 16 15.89 13.66 -6.31
CA ILE A 16 14.78 14.45 -6.87
C ILE A 16 13.42 14.01 -6.32
N ALA A 17 13.40 13.56 -5.06
CA ALA A 17 12.22 13.12 -4.32
C ALA A 17 11.56 11.82 -4.87
N THR A 18 10.23 11.72 -4.85
CA THR A 18 9.49 10.47 -5.08
C THR A 18 9.14 10.28 -6.56
N VAL A 19 9.98 9.53 -7.28
CA VAL A 19 9.91 9.44 -8.74
C VAL A 19 9.39 8.08 -9.21
N THR A 20 8.29 8.08 -9.98
CA THR A 20 7.64 6.86 -10.49
C THR A 20 8.57 5.95 -11.28
N VAL A 21 9.40 6.51 -12.18
CA VAL A 21 10.34 5.71 -12.98
C VAL A 21 11.43 5.05 -12.16
N LEU A 22 11.65 5.50 -10.92
CA LEU A 22 12.61 4.94 -9.96
C LEU A 22 11.93 4.07 -8.88
N GLY A 23 10.64 3.77 -9.02
CA GLY A 23 9.89 2.97 -8.05
C GLY A 23 9.35 3.75 -6.84
N GLY A 24 9.39 5.08 -6.87
CA GLY A 24 8.83 5.94 -5.82
C GLY A 24 9.77 6.13 -4.63
N SER A 25 9.28 5.82 -3.43
CA SER A 25 10.00 6.01 -2.16
C SER A 25 10.62 4.70 -1.66
N ILE A 26 11.73 4.81 -0.93
CA ILE A 26 12.27 3.70 -0.14
C ILE A 26 11.45 3.57 1.15
N MET A 27 11.01 2.36 1.46
CA MET A 27 10.28 2.08 2.70
C MET A 27 11.20 2.24 3.93
N PRO A 28 10.74 2.88 5.03
CA PRO A 28 11.45 2.89 6.29
C PRO A 28 11.71 1.47 6.84
N PRO A 29 12.80 1.24 7.59
CA PRO A 29 13.15 -0.09 8.11
C PRO A 29 12.02 -0.77 8.91
N GLU A 30 11.27 -0.01 9.70
CA GLU A 30 10.15 -0.50 10.50
C GLU A 30 9.01 -1.06 9.64
N VAL A 31 8.77 -0.48 8.45
CA VAL A 31 7.75 -0.97 7.50
C VAL A 31 8.20 -2.28 6.88
N VAL A 32 9.48 -2.37 6.47
CA VAL A 32 10.06 -3.60 5.92
C VAL A 32 9.99 -4.73 6.95
N MET A 33 10.30 -4.44 8.22
CA MET A 33 10.19 -5.43 9.30
C MET A 33 8.75 -5.87 9.54
N ALA A 34 7.79 -4.96 9.52
CA ALA A 34 6.37 -5.30 9.63
C ALA A 34 5.90 -6.24 8.49
N MET A 35 6.35 -6.00 7.25
CA MET A 35 6.06 -6.88 6.12
C MET A 35 6.66 -8.28 6.31
N ILE A 36 7.88 -8.39 6.83
CA ILE A 36 8.51 -9.68 7.16
C ILE A 36 7.67 -10.43 8.20
N PHE A 37 7.20 -9.76 9.25
CA PHE A 37 6.34 -10.39 10.25
C PHE A 37 4.99 -10.82 9.67
N ALA A 38 4.36 -9.98 8.86
CA ALA A 38 3.10 -10.30 8.20
C ALA A 38 3.24 -11.54 7.28
N SER A 39 4.33 -11.65 6.52
CA SER A 39 4.57 -12.76 5.57
C SER A 39 4.62 -14.16 6.19
N ARG A 40 4.75 -14.26 7.52
CA ARG A 40 4.89 -15.52 8.26
C ARG A 40 3.58 -16.00 8.90
N ASN A 41 2.48 -15.29 8.67
CA ASN A 41 1.21 -15.56 9.33
C ASN A 41 0.06 -15.59 8.31
N PHE A 42 -0.89 -16.48 8.54
CA PHE A 42 -2.18 -16.44 7.84
C PHE A 42 -3.18 -15.66 8.69
N VAL A 43 -3.92 -14.76 8.06
CA VAL A 43 -4.99 -13.97 8.69
C VAL A 43 -6.20 -13.94 7.76
N SER A 44 -7.38 -13.65 8.33
CA SER A 44 -8.53 -13.28 7.50
C SER A 44 -8.25 -11.92 6.87
N ILE A 45 -8.23 -11.86 5.54
CA ILE A 45 -8.01 -10.61 4.80
C ILE A 45 -9.16 -9.63 5.04
N ASP A 46 -10.40 -10.13 5.21
CA ASP A 46 -11.55 -9.29 5.53
C ASP A 46 -11.42 -8.62 6.90
N ASP A 47 -10.93 -9.36 7.91
CA ASP A 47 -10.70 -8.79 9.24
C ASP A 47 -9.54 -7.79 9.23
N LEU A 48 -8.45 -8.11 8.50
CA LEU A 48 -7.33 -7.19 8.31
C LEU A 48 -7.79 -5.88 7.65
N GLN A 49 -8.59 -5.96 6.59
CA GLN A 49 -9.14 -4.80 5.89
C GLN A 49 -9.97 -3.93 6.82
N LYS A 50 -10.85 -4.55 7.62
CA LYS A 50 -11.68 -3.85 8.61
C LYS A 50 -10.82 -3.14 9.65
N LYS A 51 -9.86 -3.83 10.27
CA LYS A 51 -9.00 -3.28 11.31
C LYS A 51 -8.06 -2.19 10.81
N ALA A 52 -7.48 -2.36 9.63
CA ALA A 52 -6.65 -1.35 9.02
C ALA A 52 -7.47 -0.12 8.61
N GLY A 53 -8.69 -0.33 8.08
CA GLY A 53 -9.65 0.72 7.78
C GLY A 53 -10.06 1.54 9.01
N GLU A 54 -10.44 0.88 10.11
CA GLU A 54 -10.73 1.53 11.41
C GLU A 54 -9.58 2.45 11.84
N LYS A 55 -8.33 1.98 11.72
CA LYS A 55 -7.16 2.76 12.14
C LYS A 55 -6.86 3.96 11.25
N ILE A 56 -6.99 3.81 9.93
CA ILE A 56 -6.80 4.91 9.00
C ILE A 56 -7.92 5.94 9.16
N ALA A 57 -9.16 5.51 9.36
CA ALA A 57 -10.29 6.40 9.61
C ALA A 57 -10.06 7.25 10.86
N GLU A 58 -9.55 6.68 11.94
CA GLU A 58 -9.13 7.40 13.15
C GLU A 58 -8.07 8.48 12.84
N TRP A 59 -6.99 8.12 12.13
CA TRP A 59 -5.90 9.04 11.79
C TRP A 59 -6.31 10.18 10.86
N THR A 60 -7.25 9.90 9.96
CA THR A 60 -7.71 10.84 8.93
C THR A 60 -9.02 11.53 9.28
N GLN A 61 -9.59 11.24 10.47
CA GLN A 61 -10.82 11.82 11.00
C GLN A 61 -12.03 11.60 10.08
N ASN A 62 -12.14 10.41 9.49
CA ASN A 62 -13.25 10.00 8.63
C ASN A 62 -14.18 9.03 9.34
N GLU A 63 -15.43 8.91 8.87
CA GLU A 63 -16.40 7.92 9.38
C GLU A 63 -15.96 6.48 9.07
N SER A 64 -15.28 6.29 7.94
CA SER A 64 -14.73 4.99 7.52
C SER A 64 -13.59 5.19 6.52
N ALA A 65 -12.77 4.16 6.33
CA ALA A 65 -11.71 4.14 5.33
C ALA A 65 -11.58 2.73 4.73
N PHE A 66 -11.18 2.68 3.44
CA PHE A 66 -10.99 1.45 2.69
C PHE A 66 -9.62 1.46 2.00
N ILE A 67 -8.84 0.38 2.16
CA ILE A 67 -7.53 0.21 1.54
C ILE A 67 -7.70 -0.53 0.21
N CYS A 68 -7.11 -0.01 -0.85
CA CYS A 68 -7.09 -0.65 -2.17
C CYS A 68 -5.64 -0.68 -2.72
N CYS A 69 -5.45 -1.34 -3.87
CA CYS A 69 -4.12 -1.52 -4.46
C CYS A 69 -3.47 -0.26 -5.04
N GLY A 70 -4.17 0.88 -5.03
CA GLY A 70 -3.62 2.17 -5.44
C GLY A 70 -4.69 3.19 -5.82
N ALA A 71 -4.29 4.44 -6.09
CA ALA A 71 -5.21 5.54 -6.36
C ALA A 71 -6.17 5.28 -7.54
N ALA A 72 -5.66 4.70 -8.63
CA ALA A 72 -6.50 4.35 -9.79
C ALA A 72 -7.59 3.33 -9.44
N ALA A 73 -7.25 2.33 -8.63
CA ALA A 73 -8.23 1.35 -8.14
C ALA A 73 -9.22 2.00 -7.17
N GLY A 74 -8.76 2.90 -6.31
CA GLY A 74 -9.63 3.70 -5.45
C GLY A 74 -10.68 4.46 -6.24
N LEU A 75 -10.26 5.18 -7.30
CA LEU A 75 -11.19 5.88 -8.19
C LEU A 75 -12.19 4.93 -8.85
N ALA A 76 -11.72 3.78 -9.37
CA ALA A 76 -12.58 2.80 -10.00
C ALA A 76 -13.62 2.23 -9.03
N LEU A 77 -13.19 1.79 -7.84
CA LEU A 77 -14.06 1.20 -6.82
C LEU A 77 -15.06 2.23 -6.26
N SER A 78 -14.60 3.44 -5.95
CA SER A 78 -15.48 4.51 -5.48
C SER A 78 -16.53 4.89 -6.53
N THR A 79 -16.12 5.00 -7.80
CA THR A 79 -17.06 5.27 -8.89
C THR A 79 -18.09 4.15 -9.01
N ALA A 80 -17.65 2.89 -9.02
CA ALA A 80 -18.54 1.74 -9.07
C ALA A 80 -19.57 1.77 -7.91
N ALA A 81 -19.10 1.99 -6.67
CA ALA A 81 -19.97 2.07 -5.49
C ALA A 81 -21.03 3.18 -5.63
N CYS A 82 -20.68 4.35 -6.16
CA CYS A 82 -21.63 5.45 -6.36
C CYS A 82 -22.68 5.18 -7.45
N ILE A 83 -22.31 4.46 -8.52
CA ILE A 83 -23.21 4.26 -9.67
C ILE A 83 -24.05 2.98 -9.60
N THR A 84 -23.55 1.90 -8.98
CA THR A 84 -24.29 0.64 -8.93
C THR A 84 -25.42 0.69 -7.92
N ARG A 85 -25.24 1.46 -6.83
CA ARG A 85 -26.18 1.58 -5.70
C ARG A 85 -26.54 0.22 -5.07
N THR A 86 -27.01 0.26 -3.84
CA THR A 86 -27.55 -0.95 -3.16
C THR A 86 -28.88 -0.67 -2.49
N ASP A 87 -29.45 0.50 -2.78
CA ASP A 87 -30.81 0.94 -2.52
C ASP A 87 -31.73 0.65 -3.73
#